data_AF-A0A923KJD2-F1
#
_entry.id   AF-A0A923KJD2-F1
#
_cell.length_a   1.000
_cell.length_b   1.000
_cell.length_c   1.000
_cell.angle_alpha   90.00
_cell.angle_beta   90.00
_cell.angle_gamma   90.00
#
_symmetry.space_group_name_H-M   'P 1'
#
loop_
_entity.id
_entity.type
_entity.pdbx_description
1 polymer ?
#
loop_
_entity_poly.entity_id
_entity_poly.type
_entity_poly.pdbx_seq_one_letter_code
_entity_poly.pdbx_strand_id
1 'polypeptide(L)'
;MKKLRSSSSGSKKWNLIKKLSLKLRILGVLLFLTASSYGNETKPIQQISYNVVRNQTVIGTLKVTCGMENSATIYYLESNIDVRFILRFVIKGKETSVYKNGVMVYSSVFRKVNNTVKANHNVVYENQNYHEKSANTTKVLDFETIQDNLVKLYLNEPKGIKNVYCDNIRRIVRLETLGNGKYKVDFSDGKYNIFHYKDGKCVKIEANSTLFSVTLIPVLS
;
A
#
# COMPACT_ATOMS: atom_id res chain seq x y z
N MET A 1 -12.18 -47.68 -84.23
CA MET A 1 -12.30 -46.36 -83.58
C MET A 1 -13.37 -46.42 -82.48
N LYS A 2 -12.98 -46.30 -81.20
CA LYS A 2 -13.81 -45.73 -80.12
C LYS A 2 -12.88 -45.38 -78.94
N LYS A 3 -12.80 -44.08 -78.67
CA LYS A 3 -12.10 -43.43 -77.55
C LYS A 3 -13.02 -43.44 -76.31
N LEU A 4 -12.45 -43.03 -75.15
CA LEU A 4 -13.06 -42.69 -73.84
C LEU A 4 -12.81 -43.79 -72.79
N ARG A 5 -12.43 -43.50 -71.53
CA ARG A 5 -12.29 -42.24 -70.78
C ARG A 5 -11.44 -42.51 -69.52
N SER A 6 -10.70 -41.51 -69.05
CA SER A 6 -9.93 -41.55 -67.81
C SER A 6 -10.82 -41.54 -66.56
N SER A 7 -10.30 -42.03 -65.43
CA SER A 7 -10.89 -41.83 -64.10
C SER A 7 -9.81 -41.42 -63.10
N SER A 8 -9.97 -40.20 -62.58
CA SER A 8 -9.07 -39.45 -61.70
C SER A 8 -9.47 -39.58 -60.23
N SER A 9 -9.30 -40.79 -59.66
CA SER A 9 -9.78 -41.09 -58.30
C SER A 9 -8.78 -40.74 -57.17
N GLY A 10 -7.47 -40.67 -57.46
CA GLY A 10 -6.43 -40.49 -56.43
C GLY A 10 -6.26 -39.07 -55.88
N SER A 11 -6.45 -38.03 -56.71
CA SER A 11 -6.13 -36.64 -56.33
C SER A 11 -7.17 -36.00 -55.40
N LYS A 12 -8.43 -36.44 -55.46
CA LYS A 12 -9.51 -35.89 -54.62
C LYS A 12 -9.38 -36.30 -53.16
N LYS A 13 -9.04 -37.56 -52.88
CA LYS A 13 -8.85 -38.07 -51.51
C LYS A 13 -7.68 -37.39 -50.80
N TRP A 14 -6.58 -37.14 -51.51
CA TRP A 14 -5.40 -36.51 -50.91
C TRP A 14 -5.61 -35.03 -50.59
N ASN A 15 -6.36 -34.31 -51.44
CA ASN A 15 -6.77 -32.93 -51.18
C ASN A 15 -7.79 -32.80 -50.04
N LEU A 16 -8.65 -33.81 -49.84
CA LEU A 16 -9.57 -33.87 -48.70
C LEU A 16 -8.81 -34.09 -47.38
N ILE A 17 -7.84 -35.00 -47.34
CA ILE A 17 -7.02 -35.26 -46.15
C ILE A 17 -6.17 -34.03 -45.79
N LYS A 18 -5.57 -33.34 -46.78
CA LYS A 18 -4.84 -32.09 -46.56
C LYS A 18 -5.73 -30.94 -46.07
N LYS A 19 -6.96 -30.81 -46.60
CA LYS A 19 -7.93 -29.80 -46.11
C LYS A 19 -8.44 -30.11 -44.71
N LEU A 20 -8.60 -31.40 -44.37
CA LEU A 20 -9.01 -31.83 -43.02
C LEU A 20 -7.89 -31.59 -42.00
N SER A 21 -6.63 -31.90 -42.33
CA SER A 21 -5.47 -31.61 -41.48
C SER A 21 -5.23 -30.11 -41.31
N LEU A 22 -5.51 -29.30 -42.35
CA LEU A 22 -5.40 -27.84 -42.27
C LEU A 22 -6.50 -27.24 -41.38
N LYS A 23 -7.75 -27.73 -41.48
CA LYS A 23 -8.85 -27.32 -40.60
C LYS A 23 -8.60 -27.74 -39.14
N LEU A 24 -8.03 -28.92 -38.87
CA LEU A 24 -7.64 -29.32 -37.51
C LEU A 24 -6.50 -28.48 -36.94
N ARG A 25 -5.52 -28.07 -37.76
CA ARG A 25 -4.46 -27.13 -37.32
C ARG A 25 -5.00 -25.73 -37.02
N ILE A 26 -5.95 -25.24 -37.82
CA ILE A 26 -6.60 -23.94 -37.58
C ILE A 26 -7.48 -24.00 -36.31
N LEU A 27 -8.19 -25.11 -36.07
CA LEU A 27 -8.99 -25.31 -34.86
C LEU A 27 -8.11 -25.41 -33.60
N GLY A 28 -6.93 -26.03 -33.71
CA GLY A 28 -5.94 -26.09 -32.64
C GLY A 28 -5.32 -24.73 -32.30
N VAL A 29 -5.06 -23.87 -33.29
CA VAL A 29 -4.55 -22.51 -33.07
C VAL A 29 -5.62 -21.58 -32.49
N LEU A 30 -6.90 -21.77 -32.85
CA LEU A 30 -8.03 -21.02 -32.26
C LEU A 30 -8.33 -21.44 -30.81
N LEU A 31 -8.11 -22.70 -30.42
CA LEU A 31 -8.24 -23.14 -29.03
C LEU A 31 -7.11 -22.63 -28.11
N PHE A 32 -5.97 -22.23 -28.66
CA PHE A 32 -4.86 -21.65 -27.88
C PHE A 32 -5.04 -20.15 -27.58
N LEU A 33 -6.02 -19.47 -28.19
CA LEU A 33 -6.24 -18.02 -28.03
C LEU A 33 -7.27 -17.65 -26.95
N THR A 34 -7.94 -18.60 -26.31
CA THR A 34 -9.00 -18.29 -25.32
C THR A 34 -8.67 -18.70 -23.88
N ALA A 35 -7.43 -19.07 -23.59
CA ALA A 35 -6.97 -19.23 -22.21
C ALA A 35 -6.34 -17.92 -21.68
N SER A 36 -7.02 -16.79 -21.84
CA SER A 36 -6.79 -15.65 -20.96
C SER A 36 -7.41 -16.01 -19.62
N SER A 37 -6.65 -16.79 -18.83
CA SER A 37 -6.89 -16.96 -17.42
C SER A 37 -6.99 -15.56 -16.83
N TYR A 38 -8.20 -15.11 -16.49
CA TYR A 38 -8.39 -14.05 -15.51
C TYR A 38 -7.93 -14.62 -14.17
N GLY A 39 -6.61 -14.78 -14.03
CA GLY A 39 -5.99 -14.96 -12.75
C GLY A 39 -6.29 -13.69 -11.99
N ASN A 40 -7.19 -13.76 -11.01
CA ASN A 40 -7.22 -12.77 -9.97
C ASN A 40 -5.85 -12.85 -9.30
N GLU A 41 -4.91 -12.01 -9.75
CA GLU A 41 -3.65 -11.80 -9.04
C GLU A 41 -4.03 -11.26 -7.66
N THR A 42 -4.14 -12.17 -6.70
CA THR A 42 -4.16 -11.80 -5.29
C THR A 42 -2.80 -11.17 -5.03
N LYS A 43 -2.72 -9.83 -5.10
CA LYS A 43 -1.50 -9.13 -4.75
C LYS A 43 -1.08 -9.59 -3.35
N PRO A 44 0.17 -10.03 -3.17
CA PRO A 44 0.62 -10.49 -1.88
C PRO A 44 0.45 -9.37 -0.85
N ILE A 45 -0.03 -9.72 0.34
CA ILE A 45 -0.10 -8.79 1.46
C ILE A 45 1.33 -8.36 1.76
N GLN A 46 1.63 -7.08 1.56
CA GLN A 46 2.92 -6.52 1.96
C GLN A 46 2.89 -6.28 3.46
N GLN A 47 3.89 -6.76 4.18
CA GLN A 47 3.99 -6.58 5.61
C GLN A 47 5.41 -6.21 6.01
N ILE A 48 5.54 -5.27 6.93
CA ILE A 48 6.81 -4.96 7.58
C ILE A 48 6.57 -4.74 9.08
N SER A 49 7.50 -5.21 9.88
CA SER A 49 7.54 -4.95 11.32
C SER A 49 8.81 -4.17 11.63
N TYR A 50 8.73 -3.29 12.62
CA TYR A 50 9.84 -2.50 13.13
C TYR A 50 9.98 -2.72 14.63
N ASN A 51 11.22 -2.86 15.09
CA ASN A 51 11.56 -2.65 16.49
C ASN A 51 11.66 -1.15 16.75
N VAL A 52 11.00 -0.69 17.82
CA VAL A 52 11.16 0.67 18.32
C VAL A 52 12.28 0.66 19.36
N VAL A 53 13.39 1.33 19.05
CA VAL A 53 14.63 1.29 19.81
C VAL A 53 14.89 2.63 20.47
N ARG A 54 15.24 2.61 21.75
CA ARG A 54 15.73 3.77 22.52
C ARG A 54 16.91 3.34 23.36
N ASN A 55 18.00 4.11 23.32
CA ASN A 55 19.23 3.81 24.07
C ASN A 55 19.66 2.34 23.89
N GLN A 56 19.69 1.87 22.64
CA GLN A 56 20.05 0.50 22.25
C GLN A 56 19.12 -0.61 22.79
N THR A 57 18.03 -0.25 23.47
CA THR A 57 17.03 -1.19 23.98
C THR A 57 15.78 -1.17 23.12
N VAL A 58 15.24 -2.34 22.78
CA VAL A 58 13.92 -2.46 22.15
C VAL A 58 12.84 -2.17 23.20
N ILE A 59 12.06 -1.13 22.98
CA ILE A 59 11.00 -0.66 23.88
C ILE A 59 9.60 -0.84 23.29
N GLY A 60 9.49 -1.43 22.10
CA GLY A 60 8.21 -1.61 21.45
C GLY A 60 8.32 -2.12 20.03
N THR A 61 7.17 -2.23 19.40
CA THR A 61 7.03 -2.67 18.01
C THR A 61 6.05 -1.81 17.25
N LEU A 62 6.24 -1.76 15.94
CA LEU A 62 5.29 -1.19 14.98
C LEU A 62 5.17 -2.15 13.81
N LYS A 63 3.95 -2.49 13.42
CA LYS A 63 3.64 -3.37 12.30
C LYS A 63 2.81 -2.60 11.28
N VAL A 64 3.20 -2.69 10.02
CA VAL A 64 2.41 -2.16 8.89
C VAL A 64 2.06 -3.30 7.96
N THR A 65 0.80 -3.42 7.60
CA THR A 65 0.30 -4.33 6.56
C THR A 65 -0.38 -3.54 5.47
N CYS A 66 -0.25 -4.00 4.23
CA CYS A 66 -0.93 -3.48 3.06
C CYS A 66 -1.51 -4.65 2.27
N GLY A 67 -2.79 -4.57 1.94
CA GLY A 67 -3.50 -5.58 1.16
C GLY A 67 -4.52 -4.96 0.22
N MET A 68 -5.11 -5.79 -0.65
CA MET A 68 -6.22 -5.39 -1.50
C MET A 68 -7.51 -6.10 -1.09
N GLU A 69 -8.59 -5.34 -0.99
CA GLU A 69 -9.94 -5.85 -0.72
C GLU A 69 -10.95 -5.04 -1.54
N ASN A 70 -11.85 -5.70 -2.29
CA ASN A 70 -12.89 -5.04 -3.07
C ASN A 70 -12.39 -3.88 -3.97
N SER A 71 -11.27 -4.10 -4.66
CA SER A 71 -10.55 -3.09 -5.48
C SER A 71 -10.02 -1.87 -4.71
N ALA A 72 -10.04 -1.89 -3.38
CA ALA A 72 -9.40 -0.90 -2.54
C ALA A 72 -8.04 -1.42 -2.04
N THR A 73 -7.06 -0.53 -1.92
CA THR A 73 -5.81 -0.82 -1.21
C THR A 73 -5.96 -0.36 0.24
N ILE A 74 -5.73 -1.25 1.19
CA ILE A 74 -5.91 -0.97 2.62
C ILE A 74 -4.57 -1.12 3.32
N TYR A 75 -4.18 -0.06 4.02
CA TYR A 75 -3.04 -0.03 4.92
C TYR A 75 -3.55 -0.12 6.36
N TYR A 76 -2.92 -0.98 7.15
CA TYR A 76 -3.11 -1.02 8.60
C TYR A 76 -1.78 -0.83 9.30
N LEU A 77 -1.77 0.00 10.34
CA LEU A 77 -0.63 0.20 11.22
C LEU A 77 -1.06 -0.11 12.65
N GLU A 78 -0.27 -0.91 13.34
CA GLU A 78 -0.42 -1.16 14.78
C GLU A 78 0.91 -0.94 15.48
N SER A 79 0.89 -0.22 16.60
CA SER A 79 2.09 0.05 17.40
C SER A 79 1.83 -0.17 18.88
N ASN A 80 2.81 -0.75 19.58
CA ASN A 80 2.80 -0.92 21.02
C ASN A 80 4.19 -0.60 21.58
N ILE A 81 4.29 0.46 22.39
CA ILE A 81 5.54 0.99 22.93
C ILE A 81 5.41 1.09 24.46
N ASP A 82 6.34 0.50 25.20
CA ASP A 82 6.45 0.56 26.66
C ASP A 82 7.79 1.24 27.02
N VAL A 83 7.72 2.53 27.33
CA VAL A 83 8.89 3.31 27.75
C VAL A 83 8.99 3.31 29.26
N ARG A 84 10.11 2.84 29.78
CA ARG A 84 10.45 2.90 31.21
C ARG A 84 11.64 3.84 31.41
N PHE A 85 11.39 4.93 32.12
CA PHE A 85 12.44 5.81 32.63
C PHE A 85 12.16 6.02 34.13
N ILE A 86 12.03 7.27 34.60
CA ILE A 86 11.51 7.59 35.94
C ILE A 86 10.03 7.23 36.04
N LEU A 87 9.26 7.46 34.98
CA LEU A 87 7.86 7.06 34.84
C LEU A 87 7.70 6.03 33.73
N ARG A 88 6.65 5.22 33.82
CA ARG A 88 6.27 4.25 32.78
C ARG A 88 5.21 4.84 31.84
N PHE A 89 5.45 4.74 30.54
CA PHE A 89 4.50 5.14 29.50
C PHE A 89 4.22 3.99 28.55
N VAL A 90 2.97 3.54 28.48
CA VAL A 90 2.48 2.56 27.51
C VAL A 90 1.68 3.30 26.44
N ILE A 91 2.19 3.30 25.22
CA ILE A 91 1.61 3.96 24.05
C ILE A 91 1.13 2.89 23.08
N LYS A 92 -0.17 2.90 22.78
CA LYS A 92 -0.79 2.02 21.78
C LYS A 92 -1.37 2.86 20.66
N GLY A 93 -1.14 2.43 19.42
CA GLY A 93 -1.58 3.11 18.22
C GLY A 93 -2.18 2.13 17.23
N LYS A 94 -3.28 2.52 16.60
CA LYS A 94 -3.87 1.83 15.46
C LYS A 94 -4.24 2.86 14.40
N GLU A 95 -3.88 2.61 13.16
CA GLU A 95 -4.28 3.43 12.02
C GLU A 95 -4.74 2.55 10.87
N THR A 96 -5.75 3.03 10.14
CA THR A 96 -6.23 2.41 8.91
C THR A 96 -6.29 3.48 7.83
N SER A 97 -5.88 3.14 6.61
CA SER A 97 -6.03 4.02 5.44
C SER A 97 -6.50 3.21 4.24
N VAL A 98 -7.62 3.62 3.64
CA VAL A 98 -8.24 2.94 2.51
C VAL A 98 -8.15 3.83 1.28
N TYR A 99 -7.60 3.28 0.21
CA TYR A 99 -7.42 3.95 -1.06
C TYR A 99 -8.24 3.28 -2.16
N LYS A 100 -8.93 4.09 -2.97
CA LYS A 100 -9.57 3.67 -4.22
C LYS A 100 -9.03 4.53 -5.35
N ASN A 101 -8.56 3.89 -6.42
CA ASN A 101 -7.99 4.59 -7.59
C ASN A 101 -6.92 5.63 -7.22
N GLY A 102 -6.06 5.31 -6.24
CA GLY A 102 -5.00 6.21 -5.77
C GLY A 102 -5.45 7.34 -4.84
N VAL A 103 -6.75 7.47 -4.54
CA VAL A 103 -7.30 8.47 -3.64
C VAL A 103 -7.64 7.85 -2.29
N MET A 104 -7.20 8.46 -1.19
CA MET A 104 -7.61 8.07 0.15
C MET A 104 -9.09 8.40 0.32
N VAL A 105 -9.92 7.37 0.52
CA VAL A 105 -11.38 7.52 0.71
C VAL A 105 -11.79 7.41 2.17
N TYR A 106 -10.95 6.80 3.00
CA TYR A 106 -11.17 6.65 4.43
C TYR A 106 -9.82 6.57 5.16
N SER A 107 -9.75 7.20 6.33
CA SER A 107 -8.74 6.86 7.31
C SER A 107 -9.26 6.92 8.73
N SER A 108 -8.62 6.19 9.63
CA SER A 108 -8.90 6.25 11.07
C SER A 108 -7.63 6.19 11.89
N VAL A 109 -7.67 6.86 13.03
CA VAL A 109 -6.58 6.91 13.99
C VAL A 109 -7.13 6.67 15.38
N PHE A 110 -6.50 5.74 16.08
CA PHE A 110 -6.69 5.51 17.50
C PHE A 110 -5.34 5.54 18.21
N ARG A 111 -5.19 6.38 19.23
CA ARG A 111 -4.01 6.44 20.10
C ARG A 111 -4.40 6.48 21.56
N LYS A 112 -3.70 5.69 22.38
CA LYS A 112 -3.90 5.58 23.83
C LYS A 112 -2.56 5.65 24.55
N VAL A 113 -2.45 6.45 25.61
CA VAL A 113 -1.26 6.58 26.47
C VAL A 113 -1.66 6.33 27.91
N ASN A 114 -1.04 5.36 28.59
CA ASN A 114 -1.30 5.03 30.01
C ASN A 114 -2.79 4.91 30.35
N ASN A 115 -3.57 4.34 29.44
CA ASN A 115 -5.02 4.21 29.49
C ASN A 115 -5.90 5.39 29.06
N THR A 116 -5.33 6.56 28.83
CA THR A 116 -6.08 7.72 28.31
C THR A 116 -6.07 7.75 26.78
N VAL A 117 -7.24 7.86 26.16
CA VAL A 117 -7.35 8.09 24.71
C VAL A 117 -6.83 9.48 24.38
N LYS A 118 -5.86 9.56 23.46
CA LYS A 118 -5.24 10.81 22.99
C LYS A 118 -5.68 11.20 21.58
N ALA A 119 -6.08 10.22 20.77
CA ALA A 119 -6.72 10.45 19.47
C ALA A 119 -7.71 9.31 19.20
N ASN A 120 -8.88 9.64 18.69
CA ASN A 120 -9.87 8.69 18.21
C ASN A 120 -10.78 9.43 17.22
N HIS A 121 -10.44 9.38 15.95
CA HIS A 121 -11.14 10.09 14.88
C HIS A 121 -11.00 9.34 13.58
N ASN A 122 -11.88 9.65 12.64
CA ASN A 122 -11.78 9.18 11.27
C ASN A 122 -11.99 10.33 10.28
N VAL A 123 -11.50 10.14 9.07
CA VAL A 123 -11.67 11.05 7.95
C VAL A 123 -12.24 10.27 6.78
N VAL A 124 -13.30 10.81 6.16
CA VAL A 124 -14.01 10.18 5.04
C VAL A 124 -14.03 11.13 3.86
N TYR A 125 -13.77 10.64 2.66
CA TYR A 125 -13.99 11.39 1.43
C TYR A 125 -15.40 11.15 0.91
N GLU A 126 -16.25 12.17 0.97
CA GLU A 126 -17.64 12.12 0.50
C GLU A 126 -18.05 13.48 -0.06
N ASN A 127 -18.87 13.49 -1.10
CA ASN A 127 -19.35 14.72 -1.74
C ASN A 127 -18.19 15.69 -2.11
N GLN A 128 -17.14 15.12 -2.72
CA GLN A 128 -15.93 15.85 -3.18
C GLN A 128 -15.11 16.56 -2.10
N ASN A 129 -15.38 16.27 -0.82
CA ASN A 129 -14.67 16.88 0.30
C ASN A 129 -14.24 15.82 1.32
N TYR A 130 -13.25 16.15 2.13
CA TYR A 130 -12.87 15.35 3.28
C TYR A 130 -13.67 15.79 4.51
N HIS A 131 -14.11 14.83 5.30
CA HIS A 131 -14.91 15.07 6.51
C HIS A 131 -14.28 14.34 7.69
N GLU A 132 -13.89 15.08 8.72
CA GLU A 132 -13.57 14.51 10.02
C GLU A 132 -14.87 14.16 10.73
N LYS A 133 -15.08 12.87 11.02
CA LYS A 133 -16.24 12.42 11.81
C LYS A 133 -15.79 12.04 13.22
N SER A 134 -16.43 12.66 14.20
CA SER A 134 -16.41 12.25 15.60
C SER A 134 -17.82 11.81 16.01
N ALA A 135 -17.97 11.21 17.20
CA ALA A 135 -19.26 10.68 17.66
C ALA A 135 -20.42 11.68 17.55
N ASN A 136 -20.15 12.99 17.70
CA ASN A 136 -21.19 14.02 17.75
C ASN A 136 -20.98 15.15 16.73
N THR A 137 -19.91 15.15 15.93
CA THR A 137 -19.60 16.25 15.01
C THR A 137 -19.05 15.74 13.69
N THR A 138 -19.42 16.44 12.62
CA THR A 138 -18.79 16.32 11.30
C THR A 138 -18.17 17.67 10.97
N LYS A 139 -16.89 17.68 10.63
CA LYS A 139 -16.15 18.88 10.24
C LYS A 139 -15.59 18.67 8.83
N VAL A 140 -15.92 19.58 7.93
CA VAL A 140 -15.31 19.61 6.60
C VAL A 140 -13.84 19.99 6.73
N LEU A 141 -12.97 19.24 6.07
CA LEU A 141 -11.56 19.49 5.94
C LEU A 141 -11.29 19.95 4.51
N ASP A 142 -10.76 21.17 4.38
CA ASP A 142 -10.44 21.79 3.10
C ASP A 142 -9.07 21.30 2.63
N PHE A 143 -9.05 20.09 2.06
CA PHE A 143 -7.86 19.48 1.45
C PHE A 143 -8.13 19.15 -0.01
N GLU A 144 -7.09 19.28 -0.83
CA GLU A 144 -7.05 18.59 -2.11
C GLU A 144 -7.08 17.06 -1.91
N THR A 145 -7.20 16.34 -3.02
CA THR A 145 -7.16 14.88 -3.04
C THR A 145 -5.92 14.33 -2.34
N ILE A 146 -6.12 13.49 -1.32
CA ILE A 146 -5.02 12.87 -0.58
C ILE A 146 -4.58 11.60 -1.32
N GLN A 147 -3.41 11.67 -1.95
CA GLN A 147 -2.78 10.52 -2.65
C GLN A 147 -1.78 9.79 -1.76
N ASP A 148 -1.18 10.50 -0.81
CA ASP A 148 -0.13 9.98 0.07
C ASP A 148 -0.35 10.38 1.52
N ASN A 149 -0.21 9.40 2.41
CA ASN A 149 -0.20 9.62 3.85
C ASN A 149 1.02 8.96 4.50
N LEU A 150 1.26 9.27 5.77
CA LEU A 150 2.44 8.78 6.49
C LEU A 150 2.58 7.27 6.53
N VAL A 151 1.48 6.52 6.58
CA VAL A 151 1.52 5.06 6.62
C VAL A 151 2.17 4.47 5.36
N LYS A 152 1.95 5.09 4.19
CA LYS A 152 2.57 4.64 2.92
C LYS A 152 4.10 4.73 2.95
N LEU A 153 4.67 5.67 3.70
CA LEU A 153 6.13 5.85 3.78
C LEU A 153 6.84 4.66 4.43
N TYR A 154 6.16 3.90 5.30
CA TYR A 154 6.76 2.69 5.89
C TYR A 154 7.03 1.58 4.85
N LEU A 155 6.38 1.65 3.69
CA LEU A 155 6.42 0.61 2.66
C LEU A 155 7.01 1.10 1.34
N ASN A 156 6.86 2.40 1.03
CA ASN A 156 7.20 2.97 -0.26
C ASN A 156 8.08 4.21 -0.10
N GLU A 157 9.13 4.29 -0.90
CA GLU A 157 9.97 5.49 -0.99
C GLU A 157 9.22 6.64 -1.70
N PRO A 158 9.11 7.83 -1.09
CA PRO A 158 8.24 8.90 -1.57
C PRO A 158 8.91 9.77 -2.65
N LYS A 159 9.38 9.16 -3.74
CA LYS A 159 10.09 9.87 -4.82
C LYS A 159 9.18 10.90 -5.51
N GLY A 160 9.62 12.16 -5.55
CA GLY A 160 8.89 13.25 -6.19
C GLY A 160 7.71 13.81 -5.38
N ILE A 161 7.44 13.26 -4.20
CA ILE A 161 6.35 13.72 -3.32
C ILE A 161 6.89 14.86 -2.44
N LYS A 162 6.15 15.97 -2.35
CA LYS A 162 6.52 17.15 -1.54
C LYS A 162 5.71 17.29 -0.26
N ASN A 163 4.54 16.67 -0.21
CA ASN A 163 3.61 16.78 0.90
C ASN A 163 2.95 15.43 1.14
N VAL A 164 2.66 15.12 2.40
CA VAL A 164 1.94 13.92 2.79
C VAL A 164 0.89 14.27 3.82
N TYR A 165 -0.21 13.52 3.83
CA TYR A 165 -1.21 13.66 4.88
C TYR A 165 -0.74 12.98 6.18
N CYS A 166 -0.83 13.72 7.29
CA CYS A 166 -0.63 13.20 8.63
C CYS A 166 -1.98 12.98 9.31
N ASP A 167 -2.45 11.73 9.28
CA ASP A 167 -3.75 11.33 9.84
C ASP A 167 -3.91 11.72 11.31
N ASN A 168 -2.84 11.61 12.11
CA ASN A 168 -2.89 11.89 13.55
C ASN A 168 -3.29 13.34 13.88
N ILE A 169 -2.72 14.30 13.15
CA ILE A 169 -2.94 15.73 13.38
C ILE A 169 -3.93 16.34 12.37
N ARG A 170 -4.40 15.53 11.40
CA ARG A 170 -5.33 15.91 10.34
C ARG A 170 -4.85 17.12 9.56
N ARG A 171 -3.61 17.03 9.06
CA ARG A 171 -3.00 18.10 8.24
C ARG A 171 -2.15 17.50 7.14
N ILE A 172 -2.10 18.22 6.03
CA ILE A 172 -1.04 18.05 5.04
C ILE A 172 0.24 18.63 5.63
N VAL A 173 1.30 17.83 5.65
CA VAL A 173 2.62 18.20 6.19
C VAL A 173 3.67 18.14 5.10
N ARG A 174 4.67 19.01 5.22
CA ARG A 174 5.78 19.09 4.27
C ARG A 174 6.67 17.86 4.40
N LEU A 175 7.03 17.30 3.25
CA LEU A 175 8.04 16.26 3.09
C LEU A 175 9.26 16.87 2.39
N GLU A 176 10.37 16.91 3.10
CA GLU A 176 11.64 17.46 2.63
C GLU A 176 12.59 16.33 2.22
N THR A 177 13.14 16.41 1.00
CA THR A 177 14.19 15.48 0.56
C THR A 177 15.53 15.96 1.08
N LEU A 178 16.22 15.13 1.87
CA LEU A 178 17.54 15.43 2.45
C LEU A 178 18.71 14.84 1.63
N GLY A 179 18.42 14.22 0.49
CA GLY A 179 19.39 13.49 -0.33
C GLY A 179 19.71 12.10 0.20
N ASN A 180 20.41 11.29 -0.61
CA ASN A 180 20.85 9.93 -0.25
C ASN A 180 19.74 9.02 0.31
N GLY A 181 18.54 9.07 -0.29
CA GLY A 181 17.39 8.28 0.12
C GLY A 181 16.80 8.68 1.48
N LYS A 182 17.05 9.90 1.96
CA LYS A 182 16.51 10.41 3.23
C LYS A 182 15.40 11.43 3.00
N TYR A 183 14.33 11.30 3.77
CA TYR A 183 13.16 12.17 3.68
C TYR A 183 12.70 12.58 5.08
N LYS A 184 12.56 13.87 5.33
CA LYS A 184 12.09 14.42 6.60
C LYS A 184 10.63 14.83 6.48
N VAL A 185 9.81 14.41 7.43
CA VAL A 185 8.46 14.93 7.62
C VAL A 185 8.44 15.76 8.90
N ASP A 186 8.07 17.03 8.78
CA ASP A 186 7.98 17.97 9.90
C ASP A 186 6.53 18.09 10.39
N PHE A 187 6.30 17.84 11.68
CA PHE A 187 4.98 17.89 12.31
C PHE A 187 4.73 19.18 13.10
N SER A 188 5.59 20.19 12.97
CA SER A 188 5.65 21.41 13.80
C SER A 188 6.21 21.18 15.22
N ASP A 189 6.57 22.26 15.90
CA ASP A 189 7.10 22.29 17.28
C ASP A 189 8.34 21.40 17.51
N GLY A 190 9.20 21.30 16.50
CA GLY A 190 10.42 20.48 16.55
C GLY A 190 10.18 18.97 16.50
N LYS A 191 8.94 18.52 16.30
CA LYS A 191 8.61 17.10 16.12
C LYS A 191 8.78 16.73 14.65
N TYR A 192 9.49 15.64 14.38
CA TYR A 192 9.71 15.20 13.01
C TYR A 192 10.02 13.71 12.94
N ASN A 193 9.85 13.16 11.76
CA ASN A 193 10.40 11.85 11.40
C ASN A 193 11.40 12.01 10.26
N ILE A 194 12.51 11.28 10.29
CA ILE A 194 13.42 11.11 9.15
C ILE A 194 13.34 9.65 8.71
N PHE A 195 12.85 9.42 7.49
CA PHE A 195 12.80 8.11 6.86
C PHE A 195 14.06 7.91 6.02
N HIS A 196 14.68 6.74 6.14
CA HIS A 196 15.87 6.36 5.40
C HIS A 196 15.53 5.18 4.50
N TYR A 197 15.81 5.32 3.21
CA TYR A 197 15.56 4.29 2.21
C TYR A 197 16.87 3.79 1.60
N LYS A 198 16.89 2.50 1.27
CA LYS A 198 17.91 1.86 0.46
C LYS A 198 17.21 0.95 -0.53
N ASP A 199 17.51 1.10 -1.82
CA ASP A 199 16.91 0.30 -2.90
C ASP A 199 15.37 0.29 -2.85
N GLY A 200 14.76 1.46 -2.55
CA GLY A 200 13.31 1.63 -2.46
C GLY A 200 12.67 1.12 -1.15
N LYS A 201 13.43 0.49 -0.25
CA LYS A 201 12.94 -0.06 1.02
C LYS A 201 13.28 0.86 2.18
N CYS A 202 12.32 1.11 3.07
CA CYS A 202 12.57 1.85 4.32
C CYS A 202 13.42 0.99 5.25
N VAL A 203 14.65 1.44 5.56
CA VAL A 203 15.63 0.70 6.37
C VAL A 203 15.82 1.26 7.78
N LYS A 204 15.36 2.47 8.04
CA LYS A 204 15.43 3.13 9.34
C LYS A 204 14.48 4.31 9.39
N ILE A 205 13.88 4.56 10.55
CA ILE A 205 13.14 5.81 10.79
C ILE A 205 13.65 6.42 12.10
N GLU A 206 14.06 7.67 12.07
CA GLU A 206 14.35 8.45 13.27
C GLU A 206 13.10 9.25 13.62
N ALA A 207 12.50 9.00 14.78
CA ALA A 207 11.31 9.71 15.23
C ALA A 207 11.63 10.56 16.46
N ASN A 208 11.50 11.87 16.29
CA ASN A 208 11.76 12.87 17.33
C ASN A 208 10.43 13.43 17.83
N SER A 209 10.26 13.41 19.16
CA SER A 209 9.13 14.02 19.84
C SER A 209 9.61 14.86 21.02
N THR A 210 8.70 15.67 21.58
CA THR A 210 8.97 16.50 22.76
C THR A 210 9.40 15.68 23.98
N LEU A 211 8.92 14.43 24.13
CA LEU A 211 9.19 13.62 25.32
C LEU A 211 10.46 12.77 25.18
N PHE A 212 10.69 12.20 24.01
CA PHE A 212 11.86 11.38 23.71
C PHE A 212 12.03 11.19 22.21
N SER A 213 13.23 10.77 21.82
CA SER A 213 13.53 10.28 20.46
C SER A 213 13.68 8.77 20.45
N VAL A 214 13.29 8.15 19.34
CA VAL A 214 13.45 6.71 19.08
C VAL A 214 13.95 6.47 17.66
N THR A 215 14.49 5.28 17.44
CA THR A 215 14.80 4.78 16.10
C THR A 215 13.95 3.55 15.83
N LEU A 216 13.30 3.49 14.67
CA LEU A 216 12.61 2.29 14.20
C LEU A 216 13.54 1.55 13.25
N ILE A 217 13.75 0.28 13.53
CA ILE A 217 14.61 -0.61 12.73
C ILE A 217 13.74 -1.76 12.22
N PRO A 218 13.65 -2.01 10.90
CA PRO A 218 12.93 -3.15 10.37
C PRO A 218 13.39 -4.46 10.99
N VAL A 219 12.45 -5.32 11.33
CA VAL A 219 12.72 -6.71 11.69
C VAL A 219 13.00 -7.45 10.39
N LEU A 220 14.22 -7.97 10.25
CA LEU A 220 14.59 -8.80 9.11
C LEU A 220 13.75 -10.08 9.15
N SER A 221 13.04 -10.35 8.06
CA SER A 221 12.34 -11.61 7.80
C SER A 221 13.28 -12.65 7.23
#